data_AF-A0A497FXK9-F1
#
_entry.id   AF-A0A497FXK9-F1
#
_cell.length_a   1.000
_cell.length_b   1.000
_cell.length_c   1.000
_cell.angle_alpha   90.00
_cell.angle_beta   90.00
_cell.angle_gamma   90.00
#
_symmetry.space_group_name_H-M   'P 1'
#
loop_
_entity.id
_entity.type
_entity.pdbx_description
1 polymer ?
#
loop_
_entity_poly.entity_id
_entity_poly.type
_entity_poly.pdbx_seq_one_letter_code
_entity_poly.pdbx_strand_id
1 'polypeptide(L)'
;MKTKAALLLVLFLTLTFSQTIFPQHLEAKSIKILAPAVARTESGERGVLIEITVTLIRPGSGKVYVSTMPLTEIDMQASVYTAAKVAHRLAGIPFSNYDYLIYIKSPAVIVGGPSASAYIAVAIYALLTNSSLKEDISMTGFIAPDGTIGPVGGILEKIEASSKIGVKTFLVPAGQTVDYEIKVVTKKIGPFTISTITREKVNVAEIAYKKWGIKVVEVWSLKQAVEYFTGKSFKKPEIVEKPPEKYLITMKTMAKKLLEKTSSLLENLSDTLGKSYMKKLEDKINTAKALLGNKPYVAYLILRSILSELYYSDSIEKWNKGGVSALRKILDIIEAESAKYLELAEKATQVNAFKAALLSEEVSSAEIAVLSALRAYKSFQQFPLVSTLKEFLRKIGEARAHVSCASAVAETISVEEAETTVLEKQAAILLSEAKSAVAYAATLVENPSLLPTAETYLELAQKAYREKLYFSTCIRALKALVYATVELNLISIRIGGALEKYLAYSRSIALEALSEAQVNSTLLTYGYFEYAEETEDYVAKLLYYKMASFYTKTLISLTGETKTATPKVEKNEESAQQTPLEAGEDYIIKYILLIALVVMVGVIVFYVIKILLCRRGETL
;
A
#
# COMPACT_ATOMS: atom_id res chain seq x y z
N MET A 1 -4.85 -30.96 63.49
CA MET A 1 -4.79 -31.63 62.16
C MET A 1 -5.26 -30.74 61.00
N LYS A 2 -6.34 -29.95 61.16
CA LYS A 2 -6.89 -29.10 60.07
C LYS A 2 -5.92 -28.03 59.52
N THR A 3 -5.09 -27.42 60.36
CA THR A 3 -4.09 -26.41 59.96
C THR A 3 -2.90 -26.99 59.18
N LYS A 4 -2.42 -28.19 59.55
CA LYS A 4 -1.33 -28.87 58.84
C LYS A 4 -1.76 -29.35 57.44
N ALA A 5 -3.01 -29.79 57.29
CA ALA A 5 -3.58 -30.18 56.01
C ALA A 5 -3.79 -28.98 55.07
N ALA A 6 -4.25 -27.83 55.61
CA ALA A 6 -4.39 -26.60 54.83
C ALA A 6 -3.02 -26.06 54.35
N LEU A 7 -1.99 -26.13 55.19
CA LEU A 7 -0.64 -25.70 54.81
C LEU A 7 -0.03 -26.61 53.72
N LEU A 8 -0.23 -27.92 53.82
CA LEU A 8 0.19 -28.89 52.80
C LEU A 8 -0.56 -28.70 51.48
N LEU A 9 -1.86 -28.36 51.54
CA LEU A 9 -2.66 -28.08 50.34
C LEU A 9 -2.21 -26.78 49.66
N VAL A 10 -1.91 -25.73 50.43
CA VAL A 10 -1.35 -24.47 49.90
C VAL A 10 0.04 -24.71 49.31
N LEU A 11 0.90 -25.49 49.98
CA LEU A 11 2.23 -25.84 49.47
C LEU A 11 2.13 -26.69 48.20
N PHE A 12 1.18 -27.62 48.12
CA PHE A 12 0.94 -28.45 46.94
C PHE A 12 0.36 -27.63 45.78
N LEU A 13 -0.55 -26.69 46.07
CA LEU A 13 -1.08 -25.73 45.09
C LEU A 13 0.01 -24.78 44.57
N THR A 14 0.93 -24.31 45.42
CA THR A 14 2.03 -23.44 44.98
C THR A 14 3.14 -24.19 44.24
N LEU A 15 3.43 -25.45 44.62
CA LEU A 15 4.33 -26.32 43.86
C LEU A 15 3.75 -26.79 42.52
N THR A 16 2.43 -26.96 42.41
CA THR A 16 1.80 -27.28 41.12
C THR A 16 1.64 -26.05 40.24
N PHE A 17 1.47 -24.85 40.82
CA PHE A 17 1.50 -23.59 40.07
C PHE A 17 2.88 -23.20 39.55
N SER A 18 3.97 -23.66 40.18
CA SER A 18 5.34 -23.35 39.72
C SER A 18 5.79 -24.22 38.54
N GLN A 19 5.07 -25.29 38.19
CA GLN A 19 5.45 -26.22 37.11
C GLN A 19 4.76 -25.95 35.76
N THR A 20 4.03 -24.84 35.59
CA THR A 20 3.34 -24.52 34.33
C THR A 20 3.80 -23.22 33.67
N ILE A 21 5.07 -22.84 33.82
CA ILE A 21 5.71 -21.85 32.96
C ILE A 21 6.70 -22.59 32.06
N PHE A 22 6.23 -23.15 30.94
CA PHE A 22 7.13 -23.55 29.88
C PHE A 22 7.90 -22.29 29.43
N PRO A 23 9.25 -22.27 29.45
CA PRO A 23 9.98 -21.18 28.85
C PRO A 23 9.58 -21.14 27.37
N GLN A 24 8.97 -20.04 26.91
CA GLN A 24 8.78 -19.83 25.48
C GLN A 24 10.18 -19.72 24.88
N HIS A 25 10.63 -20.78 24.21
CA HIS A 25 11.88 -20.76 23.46
C HIS A 25 11.77 -19.68 22.39
N LEU A 26 12.58 -18.63 22.52
CA LEU A 26 12.67 -17.54 21.56
C LEU A 26 13.54 -18.03 20.38
N GLU A 27 12.93 -18.25 19.23
CA GLU A 27 13.62 -18.60 18.00
C GLU A 27 13.97 -17.31 17.24
N ALA A 28 15.26 -17.10 16.94
CA ALA A 28 15.72 -15.98 16.14
C ALA A 28 16.46 -16.48 14.89
N LYS A 29 16.07 -16.00 13.72
CA LYS A 29 16.76 -16.28 12.45
C LYS A 29 17.19 -14.97 11.82
N SER A 30 18.40 -14.95 11.28
CA SER A 30 18.96 -13.74 10.66
C SER A 30 19.59 -14.04 9.32
N ILE A 31 19.47 -13.09 8.40
CA ILE A 31 20.20 -13.08 7.13
C ILE A 31 20.77 -11.68 6.91
N LYS A 32 21.96 -11.63 6.32
CA LYS A 32 22.60 -10.38 5.91
C LYS A 32 22.55 -10.28 4.39
N ILE A 33 22.15 -9.11 3.89
CA ILE A 33 22.17 -8.78 2.46
C ILE A 33 22.98 -7.51 2.22
N LEU A 34 23.63 -7.43 1.06
CA LEU A 34 24.31 -6.23 0.57
C LEU A 34 23.44 -5.58 -0.50
N ALA A 35 22.68 -4.55 -0.13
CA ALA A 35 21.82 -3.84 -1.06
C ALA A 35 22.55 -2.65 -1.69
N PRO A 36 22.39 -2.39 -2.99
CA PRO A 36 22.99 -1.24 -3.64
C PRO A 36 22.12 0.02 -3.41
N ALA A 37 22.78 1.15 -3.17
CA ALA A 37 22.15 2.46 -2.95
C ALA A 37 22.96 3.58 -3.61
N VAL A 38 22.40 4.79 -3.63
CA VAL A 38 23.07 6.00 -4.13
C VAL A 38 23.39 6.92 -2.95
N ALA A 39 24.64 7.35 -2.85
CA ALA A 39 25.09 8.36 -1.91
C ALA A 39 25.49 9.64 -2.65
N ARG A 40 25.23 10.80 -2.04
CA ARG A 40 25.70 12.08 -2.55
C ARG A 40 27.06 12.39 -1.94
N THR A 41 28.04 12.65 -2.81
CA THR A 41 29.40 13.03 -2.46
C THR A 41 29.69 14.43 -2.99
N GLU A 42 30.80 15.04 -2.55
CA GLU A 42 31.26 16.33 -3.09
C GLU A 42 31.51 16.29 -4.61
N SER A 43 31.83 15.12 -5.15
CA SER A 43 32.05 14.87 -6.59
C SER A 43 30.79 14.48 -7.37
N GLY A 44 29.61 14.44 -6.75
CA GLY A 44 28.36 14.00 -7.36
C GLY A 44 27.78 12.72 -6.73
N GLU A 45 26.84 12.09 -7.41
CA GLU A 45 26.20 10.84 -6.97
C GLU A 45 27.10 9.63 -7.25
N ARG A 46 27.17 8.69 -6.30
CA ARG A 46 27.96 7.45 -6.43
C ARG A 46 27.21 6.26 -5.84
N GLY A 47 27.39 5.11 -6.48
CA GLY A 47 26.93 3.82 -5.97
C GLY A 47 27.67 3.38 -4.71
N VAL A 48 26.91 3.01 -3.67
CA VAL A 48 27.42 2.42 -2.44
C VAL A 48 26.68 1.13 -2.11
N LEU A 49 27.33 0.23 -1.38
CA LEU A 49 26.69 -0.96 -0.83
C LEU A 49 26.32 -0.70 0.63
N ILE A 50 25.08 -1.02 0.96
CA ILE A 50 24.54 -0.93 2.32
C ILE A 50 24.35 -2.33 2.87
N GLU A 51 24.84 -2.56 4.08
CA GLU A 51 24.66 -3.82 4.78
C GLU A 51 23.33 -3.79 5.52
N ILE A 52 22.44 -4.73 5.20
CA ILE A 52 21.14 -4.86 5.86
C ILE A 52 21.09 -6.24 6.52
N THR A 53 21.00 -6.24 7.85
CA THR A 53 20.74 -7.44 8.64
C THR A 53 19.25 -7.51 8.93
N VAL A 54 18.61 -8.58 8.46
CA VAL A 54 17.19 -8.88 8.67
C VAL A 54 17.10 -10.00 9.70
N THR A 55 16.45 -9.74 10.83
CA THR A 55 16.23 -10.74 11.89
C THR A 55 14.74 -10.93 12.12
N LEU A 56 14.27 -12.17 12.10
CA LEU A 56 12.93 -12.57 12.52
C LEU A 56 12.99 -13.25 13.88
N ILE A 57 12.08 -12.85 14.78
CA ILE A 57 11.98 -13.35 16.15
C ILE A 57 10.60 -14.01 16.32
N ARG A 58 10.56 -15.23 16.87
CA ARG A 58 9.34 -16.00 17.14
C ARG A 58 9.35 -16.53 18.59
N PRO A 59 8.22 -16.52 19.32
CA PRO A 59 6.93 -15.92 18.94
C PRO A 59 7.02 -14.39 18.89
N GLY A 60 6.22 -13.78 18.02
CA GLY A 60 6.14 -12.33 17.84
C GLY A 60 4.71 -11.83 17.78
N SER A 61 4.55 -10.56 17.42
CA SER A 61 3.28 -9.83 17.38
C SER A 61 3.11 -8.97 16.12
N GLY A 62 4.02 -9.09 15.15
CA GLY A 62 4.02 -8.28 13.94
C GLY A 62 4.57 -6.86 14.16
N LYS A 63 5.52 -6.68 15.08
CA LYS A 63 6.23 -5.42 15.30
C LYS A 63 7.46 -5.35 14.40
N VAL A 64 7.66 -4.20 13.77
CA VAL A 64 8.77 -3.95 12.85
C VAL A 64 9.62 -2.82 13.41
N TYR A 65 10.87 -3.16 13.73
CA TYR A 65 11.88 -2.25 14.23
C TYR A 65 12.92 -2.03 13.15
N VAL A 66 13.19 -0.77 12.83
CA VAL A 66 14.25 -0.39 11.89
C VAL A 66 15.24 0.49 12.62
N SER A 67 16.49 0.08 12.60
CA SER A 67 17.62 0.82 13.16
C SER A 67 18.62 1.10 12.05
N THR A 68 19.07 2.36 11.94
CA THR A 68 19.94 2.81 10.85
C THR A 68 21.12 3.58 11.38
N MET A 69 22.32 3.33 10.87
CA MET A 69 23.52 4.12 11.14
C MET A 69 24.23 4.48 9.82
N PRO A 70 24.42 5.78 9.50
CA PRO A 70 23.89 6.99 10.17
C PRO A 70 22.35 7.11 10.05
N LEU A 71 21.74 8.11 10.69
CA LEU A 71 20.30 8.39 10.56
C LEU A 71 19.96 8.66 9.09
N THR A 72 19.17 7.78 8.48
CA THR A 72 18.74 7.87 7.08
C THR A 72 17.41 8.64 6.96
N GLU A 73 16.99 8.96 5.72
CA GLU A 73 15.69 9.60 5.49
C GLU A 73 14.51 8.76 6.01
N ILE A 74 13.46 9.46 6.46
CA ILE A 74 12.44 9.06 7.44
C ILE A 74 11.47 7.92 7.01
N ASP A 75 11.66 7.28 5.85
CA ASP A 75 10.58 6.47 5.23
C ASP A 75 10.85 4.95 5.12
N MET A 76 11.95 4.45 5.69
CA MET A 76 12.29 3.01 5.59
C MET A 76 11.32 2.11 6.38
N GLN A 77 10.79 2.58 7.51
CA GLN A 77 10.01 1.74 8.42
C GLN A 77 8.69 1.24 7.81
N ALA A 78 7.93 2.12 7.15
CA ALA A 78 6.68 1.74 6.50
C ALA A 78 6.92 0.74 5.34
N SER A 79 7.96 0.99 4.54
CA SER A 79 8.31 0.14 3.41
C SER A 79 8.83 -1.23 3.84
N VAL A 80 9.56 -1.31 4.97
CA VAL A 80 9.94 -2.58 5.60
C VAL A 80 8.71 -3.31 6.13
N TYR A 81 7.76 -2.60 6.75
CA TYR A 81 6.54 -3.22 7.24
C TYR A 81 5.75 -3.88 6.09
N THR A 82 5.64 -3.20 4.96
CA THR A 82 5.01 -3.77 3.76
C THR A 82 5.83 -4.89 3.14
N ALA A 83 7.15 -4.76 3.07
CA ALA A 83 8.05 -5.84 2.65
C ALA A 83 7.78 -7.12 3.44
N ALA A 84 7.67 -7.01 4.78
CA ALA A 84 7.36 -8.11 5.66
C ALA A 84 5.97 -8.69 5.39
N LYS A 85 4.92 -7.86 5.29
CA LYS A 85 3.56 -8.34 4.99
C LYS A 85 3.46 -9.05 3.64
N VAL A 86 4.07 -8.50 2.60
CA VAL A 86 4.05 -9.09 1.26
C VAL A 86 4.82 -10.42 1.25
N ALA A 87 5.99 -10.49 1.91
CA ALA A 87 6.76 -11.72 2.05
C ALA A 87 5.97 -12.81 2.80
N HIS A 88 5.29 -12.44 3.89
CA HIS A 88 4.41 -13.34 4.65
C HIS A 88 3.24 -13.86 3.84
N ARG A 89 2.56 -12.98 3.09
CA ARG A 89 1.48 -13.36 2.18
C ARG A 89 1.96 -14.36 1.13
N LEU A 90 3.13 -14.10 0.52
CA LEU A 90 3.73 -15.00 -0.46
C LEU A 90 4.15 -16.34 0.15
N ALA A 91 4.62 -16.34 1.40
CA ALA A 91 5.02 -17.55 2.13
C ALA A 91 3.83 -18.34 2.69
N GLY A 92 2.63 -17.77 2.76
CA GLY A 92 1.47 -18.38 3.41
C GLY A 92 1.62 -18.49 4.93
N ILE A 93 2.48 -17.66 5.54
CA ILE A 93 2.75 -17.68 6.98
C ILE A 93 2.17 -16.42 7.62
N PRO A 94 1.43 -16.51 8.74
CA PRO A 94 0.88 -15.32 9.40
C PRO A 94 1.96 -14.33 9.84
N PHE A 95 1.81 -13.07 9.41
CA PHE A 95 2.71 -11.96 9.78
C PHE A 95 2.79 -11.73 11.30
N SER A 96 1.67 -11.96 12.00
CA SER A 96 1.55 -11.80 13.46
C SER A 96 2.41 -12.78 14.26
N ASN A 97 2.94 -13.83 13.65
CA ASN A 97 3.74 -14.82 14.37
C ASN A 97 5.18 -14.36 14.66
N TYR A 98 5.62 -13.26 14.06
CA TYR A 98 7.00 -12.80 14.10
C TYR A 98 7.11 -11.32 14.42
N ASP A 99 8.19 -10.94 15.11
CA ASP A 99 8.69 -9.56 15.16
C ASP A 99 9.95 -9.46 14.30
N TYR A 100 10.19 -8.29 13.72
CA TYR A 100 11.23 -8.04 12.73
C TYR A 100 12.16 -6.96 13.23
N LEU A 101 13.45 -7.26 13.26
CA LEU A 101 14.50 -6.29 13.53
C LEU A 101 15.34 -6.14 12.27
N ILE A 102 15.30 -4.94 11.67
CA ILE A 102 16.09 -4.58 10.51
C ILE A 102 17.17 -3.61 10.96
N TYR A 103 18.42 -4.02 10.82
CA TYR A 103 19.58 -3.18 11.10
C TYR A 103 20.28 -2.81 9.79
N ILE A 104 20.37 -1.50 9.52
CA ILE A 104 20.97 -0.96 8.29
C ILE A 104 22.25 -0.23 8.66
N LYS A 105 23.36 -0.67 8.08
CA LYS A 105 24.66 -0.03 8.19
C LYS A 105 25.09 0.48 6.83
N SER A 106 25.30 1.80 6.73
CA SER A 106 25.74 2.44 5.50
C SER A 106 27.08 3.15 5.70
N PRO A 107 28.00 3.10 4.72
CA PRO A 107 29.26 3.84 4.78
C PRO A 107 29.09 5.35 4.55
N ALA A 108 27.92 5.80 4.06
CA ALA A 108 27.65 7.20 3.76
C ALA A 108 26.18 7.56 4.05
N VAL A 109 25.88 8.86 4.09
CA VAL A 109 24.49 9.35 4.06
C VAL A 109 23.90 9.03 2.69
N ILE A 110 22.86 8.19 2.68
CA ILE A 110 22.19 7.72 1.47
C ILE A 110 21.19 8.79 1.03
N VAL A 111 21.07 9.03 -0.27
CA VAL A 111 20.19 10.05 -0.86
C VAL A 111 18.94 9.42 -1.48
N GLY A 112 18.41 8.37 -0.87
CA GLY A 112 17.32 7.61 -1.50
C GLY A 112 16.39 6.92 -0.52
N GLY A 113 15.10 7.00 -0.86
CA GLY A 113 13.98 6.37 -0.18
C GLY A 113 13.96 4.84 -0.29
N PRO A 114 12.78 4.18 -0.28
CA PRO A 114 12.62 2.76 0.09
C PRO A 114 13.14 1.72 -0.93
N SER A 115 14.09 2.07 -1.78
CA SER A 115 14.60 1.28 -2.91
C SER A 115 15.24 -0.08 -2.58
N ALA A 116 15.42 -0.41 -1.30
CA ALA A 116 15.88 -1.74 -0.85
C ALA A 116 14.73 -2.63 -0.31
N SER A 117 13.50 -2.11 -0.24
CA SER A 117 12.38 -2.81 0.41
C SER A 117 12.01 -4.11 -0.32
N ALA A 118 12.13 -4.17 -1.65
CA ALA A 118 11.92 -5.42 -2.39
C ALA A 118 12.99 -6.48 -2.06
N TYR A 119 14.26 -6.07 -1.88
CA TYR A 119 15.33 -7.00 -1.49
C TYR A 119 15.14 -7.49 -0.05
N ILE A 120 14.70 -6.61 0.85
CA ILE A 120 14.32 -6.99 2.22
C ILE A 120 13.15 -7.98 2.21
N ALA A 121 12.14 -7.80 1.36
CA ALA A 121 11.04 -8.74 1.23
C ALA A 121 11.52 -10.14 0.79
N VAL A 122 12.48 -10.21 -0.16
CA VAL A 122 13.11 -11.48 -0.57
C VAL A 122 13.85 -12.13 0.60
N ALA A 123 14.62 -11.35 1.37
CA ALA A 123 15.35 -11.83 2.53
C ALA A 123 14.41 -12.37 3.64
N ILE A 124 13.31 -11.65 3.92
CA ILE A 124 12.27 -12.10 4.85
C ILE A 124 11.64 -13.41 4.35
N TYR A 125 11.26 -13.50 3.07
CA TYR A 125 10.70 -14.72 2.50
C TYR A 125 11.67 -15.91 2.62
N ALA A 126 12.96 -15.69 2.36
CA ALA A 126 13.98 -16.70 2.49
C ALA A 126 14.10 -17.21 3.94
N LEU A 127 14.12 -16.33 4.93
CA LEU A 127 14.14 -16.71 6.34
C LEU A 127 12.88 -17.46 6.79
N LEU A 128 11.71 -17.04 6.31
CA LEU A 128 10.43 -17.70 6.61
C LEU A 128 10.36 -19.12 6.06
N THR A 129 10.96 -19.35 4.90
CA THR A 129 10.88 -20.61 4.18
C THR A 129 12.19 -21.42 4.20
N ASN A 130 13.14 -21.02 5.07
CA ASN A 130 14.48 -21.58 5.19
C ASN A 130 15.18 -21.76 3.82
N SER A 131 15.06 -20.79 2.91
CA SER A 131 15.70 -20.83 1.59
C SER A 131 17.05 -20.12 1.63
N SER A 132 18.04 -20.65 0.91
CA SER A 132 19.27 -19.92 0.63
C SER A 132 19.04 -18.89 -0.48
N LEU A 133 19.74 -17.76 -0.37
CA LEU A 133 19.79 -16.75 -1.43
C LEU A 133 21.06 -16.96 -2.25
N LYS A 134 20.95 -16.93 -3.58
CA LYS A 134 22.13 -16.90 -4.46
C LYS A 134 22.92 -15.62 -4.25
N GLU A 135 24.21 -15.76 -3.94
CA GLU A 135 25.11 -14.64 -3.64
C GLU A 135 25.54 -13.87 -4.90
N ASP A 136 25.46 -14.49 -6.09
CA ASP A 136 25.80 -13.85 -7.37
C ASP A 136 24.64 -13.04 -7.98
N ILE A 137 23.55 -12.88 -7.23
CA ILE A 137 22.38 -12.07 -7.61
C ILE A 137 22.24 -10.88 -6.65
N SER A 138 22.02 -9.69 -7.21
CA SER A 138 21.67 -8.49 -6.46
C SER A 138 20.43 -7.84 -7.06
N MET A 139 19.76 -6.96 -6.32
CA MET A 139 18.56 -6.29 -6.82
C MET A 139 18.33 -4.91 -6.21
N THR A 140 17.47 -4.13 -6.85
CA THR A 140 16.90 -2.90 -6.32
C THR A 140 15.41 -2.81 -6.66
N GLY A 141 14.64 -2.02 -5.90
CA GLY A 141 13.23 -1.79 -6.14
C GLY A 141 12.43 -1.47 -4.88
N PHE A 142 11.42 -0.62 -5.03
CA PHE A 142 10.39 -0.39 -4.02
C PHE A 142 9.39 -1.55 -4.05
N ILE A 143 8.84 -1.96 -2.90
CA ILE A 143 7.80 -3.01 -2.84
C ILE A 143 6.47 -2.38 -2.49
N ALA A 144 5.47 -2.56 -3.36
CA ALA A 144 4.13 -2.07 -3.13
C ALA A 144 3.28 -3.08 -2.32
N PRO A 145 2.16 -2.65 -1.69
CA PRO A 145 1.26 -3.53 -0.94
C PRO A 145 0.67 -4.72 -1.72
N ASP A 146 0.59 -4.60 -3.05
CA ASP A 146 0.15 -5.69 -3.94
C ASP A 146 1.25 -6.69 -4.31
N GLY A 147 2.49 -6.43 -3.89
CA GLY A 147 3.68 -7.23 -4.17
C GLY A 147 4.39 -6.88 -5.47
N THR A 148 3.98 -5.80 -6.15
CA THR A 148 4.71 -5.29 -7.32
C THR A 148 5.98 -4.55 -6.94
N ILE A 149 7.00 -4.68 -7.79
CA ILE A 149 8.28 -3.99 -7.63
C ILE A 149 8.22 -2.69 -8.43
N GLY A 150 8.29 -1.57 -7.71
CA GLY A 150 8.24 -0.22 -8.27
C GLY A 150 9.61 0.33 -8.69
N PRO A 151 9.61 1.29 -9.63
CA PRO A 151 10.82 1.87 -10.20
C PRO A 151 11.64 2.66 -9.18
N VAL A 152 12.94 2.77 -9.44
CA VAL A 152 13.90 3.49 -8.60
C VAL A 152 14.95 4.23 -9.45
N GLY A 153 15.50 5.33 -8.94
CA GLY A 153 16.58 6.08 -9.58
C GLY A 153 17.97 5.47 -9.35
N GLY A 154 18.93 5.93 -10.16
CA GLY A 154 20.37 5.63 -10.05
C GLY A 154 20.72 4.16 -10.30
N ILE A 155 20.15 3.57 -11.36
CA ILE A 155 20.34 2.14 -11.64
C ILE A 155 21.79 1.83 -12.01
N LEU A 156 22.45 2.67 -12.81
CA LEU A 156 23.83 2.46 -13.22
C LEU A 156 24.80 2.52 -12.05
N GLU A 157 24.63 3.49 -11.16
CA GLU A 157 25.41 3.66 -9.92
C GLU A 157 25.22 2.43 -9.01
N LYS A 158 23.99 1.93 -8.89
CA LYS A 158 23.68 0.74 -8.10
C LYS A 158 24.30 -0.53 -8.69
N ILE A 159 24.27 -0.69 -10.01
CA ILE A 159 24.94 -1.82 -10.69
C ILE A 159 26.46 -1.72 -10.51
N GLU A 160 27.04 -0.52 -10.65
CA GLU A 160 28.47 -0.30 -10.41
C GLU A 160 28.85 -0.72 -8.98
N ALA A 161 28.06 -0.36 -7.97
CA ALA A 161 28.28 -0.78 -6.60
C ALA A 161 28.25 -2.31 -6.45
N SER A 162 27.26 -2.98 -7.03
CA SER A 162 27.13 -4.44 -7.00
C SER A 162 28.22 -5.18 -7.77
N SER A 163 28.82 -4.56 -8.80
CA SER A 163 29.97 -5.16 -9.52
C SER A 163 31.18 -5.42 -8.61
N LYS A 164 31.30 -4.68 -7.51
CA LYS A 164 32.42 -4.78 -6.56
C LYS A 164 32.35 -6.02 -5.67
N ILE A 165 31.23 -6.74 -5.66
CA ILE A 165 30.98 -7.92 -4.81
C ILE A 165 30.69 -9.19 -5.61
N GLY A 166 31.12 -9.26 -6.87
CA GLY A 166 31.05 -10.49 -7.67
C GLY A 166 29.64 -10.85 -8.17
N VAL A 167 28.70 -9.91 -8.16
CA VAL A 167 27.35 -10.08 -8.71
C VAL A 167 27.44 -10.32 -10.22
N LYS A 168 26.72 -11.33 -10.71
CA LYS A 168 26.61 -11.69 -12.13
C LYS A 168 25.26 -11.33 -12.73
N THR A 169 24.21 -11.34 -11.89
CA THR A 169 22.85 -10.97 -12.30
C THR A 169 22.31 -9.87 -11.41
N PHE A 170 21.81 -8.80 -12.02
CA PHE A 170 21.23 -7.68 -11.29
C PHE A 170 19.76 -7.52 -11.67
N LEU A 171 18.86 -7.68 -10.70
CA LEU A 171 17.43 -7.53 -10.91
C LEU A 171 17.02 -6.06 -10.74
N VAL A 172 16.38 -5.50 -11.77
CA VAL A 172 15.84 -4.13 -11.76
C VAL A 172 14.32 -4.17 -11.83
N PRO A 173 13.62 -3.14 -11.33
CA PRO A 173 12.21 -2.97 -11.63
C PRO A 173 12.01 -2.95 -13.14
N ALA A 174 10.88 -3.48 -13.57
CA ALA A 174 10.64 -3.59 -14.99
C ALA A 174 10.63 -2.24 -15.70
N GLY A 175 10.99 -2.27 -16.99
CA GLY A 175 11.17 -1.08 -17.82
C GLY A 175 12.40 -0.23 -17.49
N GLN A 176 13.20 -0.60 -16.49
CA GLN A 176 14.41 0.13 -16.08
C GLN A 176 15.72 -0.52 -16.60
N THR A 177 15.64 -1.30 -17.68
CA THR A 177 16.84 -1.67 -18.47
C THR A 177 17.38 -0.52 -19.31
N VAL A 178 16.64 0.60 -19.35
CA VAL A 178 17.00 1.84 -20.02
C VAL A 178 16.76 3.00 -19.06
N ASP A 179 17.65 3.98 -19.05
CA ASP A 179 17.61 5.15 -18.17
C ASP A 179 18.08 6.41 -18.92
N TYR A 180 18.00 7.59 -18.30
CA TYR A 180 18.63 8.82 -18.79
C TYR A 180 19.89 9.14 -18.01
N GLU A 181 20.98 9.44 -18.71
CA GLU A 181 22.18 10.01 -18.10
C GLU A 181 22.18 11.53 -18.30
N ILE A 182 22.42 12.28 -17.23
CA ILE A 182 22.57 13.73 -17.29
C ILE A 182 24.00 14.04 -17.77
N LYS A 183 24.12 14.59 -18.97
CA LYS A 183 25.39 15.11 -19.49
C LYS A 183 25.38 16.63 -19.48
N VAL A 184 26.39 17.20 -18.83
CA VAL A 184 26.66 18.64 -18.92
C VAL A 184 27.54 18.87 -20.14
N VAL A 185 26.94 19.35 -21.22
CA VAL A 185 27.65 19.72 -22.45
C VAL A 185 28.09 21.17 -22.31
N THR A 186 29.39 21.37 -22.13
CA THR A 186 29.98 22.70 -22.01
C THR A 186 30.43 23.20 -23.38
N LYS A 187 29.80 24.26 -23.89
CA LYS A 187 30.23 24.99 -25.09
C LYS A 187 30.83 26.34 -24.70
N LYS A 188 32.03 26.62 -25.19
CA LYS A 188 32.68 27.92 -25.03
C LYS A 188 32.33 28.81 -26.23
N ILE A 189 31.70 29.96 -25.98
CA ILE A 189 31.35 30.96 -27.01
C ILE A 189 32.03 32.27 -26.61
N GLY A 190 33.18 32.55 -27.23
CA GLY A 190 34.01 33.72 -26.88
C GLY A 190 34.50 33.67 -25.42
N PRO A 191 34.30 34.75 -24.62
CA PRO A 191 34.68 34.75 -23.20
C PRO A 191 33.68 33.99 -22.30
N PHE A 192 32.54 33.54 -22.84
CA PHE A 192 31.49 32.88 -22.06
C PHE A 192 31.59 31.37 -22.17
N THR A 193 31.37 30.70 -21.04
CA THR A 193 31.18 29.25 -20.96
C THR A 193 29.70 28.97 -20.74
N ILE A 194 29.05 28.33 -21.69
CA ILE A 194 27.65 27.90 -21.58
C ILE A 194 27.65 26.41 -21.30
N SER A 195 27.18 26.02 -20.13
CA SER A 195 26.95 24.63 -19.76
C SER A 195 25.48 24.30 -20.00
N THR A 196 25.20 23.42 -20.95
CA THR A 196 23.85 22.93 -21.22
C THR A 196 23.69 21.54 -20.63
N ILE A 197 22.66 21.34 -19.83
CA ILE A 197 22.31 20.03 -19.29
C ILE A 197 21.48 19.31 -20.35
N THR A 198 22.03 18.24 -20.94
CA THR A 198 21.34 17.38 -21.91
C THR A 198 21.13 15.99 -21.31
N ARG A 199 19.97 15.40 -21.54
CA ARG A 199 19.66 14.02 -21.13
C ARG A 199 19.77 13.10 -22.33
N GLU A 200 20.66 12.12 -22.25
CA GLU A 200 20.79 11.10 -23.27
C GLU A 200 20.21 9.79 -22.78
N LYS A 201 19.43 9.11 -23.65
CA LYS A 201 18.88 7.78 -23.37
C LYS A 201 20.02 6.77 -23.37
N VAL A 202 20.13 5.99 -22.30
CA VAL A 202 21.21 5.03 -22.09
C VAL A 202 20.65 3.64 -21.84
N ASN A 203 21.15 2.65 -22.60
CA ASN A 203 20.84 1.24 -22.37
C ASN A 203 21.66 0.72 -21.19
N VAL A 204 21.05 0.70 -20.01
CA VAL A 204 21.69 0.29 -18.76
C VAL A 204 22.13 -1.17 -18.83
N ALA A 205 21.30 -2.04 -19.40
CA ALA A 205 21.63 -3.46 -19.55
C ALA A 205 22.88 -3.67 -20.40
N GLU A 206 23.00 -2.94 -21.51
CA GLU A 206 24.16 -3.02 -22.40
C GLU A 206 25.44 -2.49 -21.74
N ILE A 207 25.35 -1.33 -21.06
CA ILE A 207 26.49 -0.77 -20.32
C ILE A 207 26.92 -1.72 -19.20
N ALA A 208 25.98 -2.27 -18.45
CA ALA A 208 26.25 -3.17 -17.34
C ALA A 208 27.00 -4.42 -17.80
N TYR A 209 26.57 -5.00 -18.92
CA TYR A 209 27.23 -6.17 -19.49
C TYR A 209 28.61 -5.82 -20.04
N LYS A 210 28.75 -4.73 -20.80
CA LYS A 210 30.04 -4.33 -21.39
C LYS A 210 31.10 -3.93 -20.36
N LYS A 211 30.71 -3.19 -19.32
CA LYS A 211 31.66 -2.67 -18.31
C LYS A 211 31.96 -3.68 -17.21
N TRP A 212 30.96 -4.44 -16.77
CA TRP A 212 31.07 -5.27 -15.56
C TRP A 212 30.71 -6.75 -15.78
N GLY A 213 30.31 -7.15 -16.98
CA GLY A 213 29.86 -8.53 -17.24
C GLY A 213 28.54 -8.90 -16.55
N ILE A 214 27.79 -7.90 -16.08
CA ILE A 214 26.56 -8.11 -15.30
C ILE A 214 25.35 -8.22 -16.24
N LYS A 215 24.59 -9.31 -16.09
CA LYS A 215 23.29 -9.48 -16.74
C LYS A 215 22.21 -8.72 -15.98
N VAL A 216 21.61 -7.71 -16.60
CA VAL A 216 20.48 -6.99 -16.02
C VAL A 216 19.17 -7.69 -16.42
N VAL A 217 18.31 -7.94 -15.44
CA VAL A 217 17.04 -8.65 -15.63
C VAL A 217 15.90 -7.86 -15.01
N GLU A 218 14.82 -7.69 -15.74
CA GLU A 218 13.62 -7.01 -15.27
C GLU A 218 12.74 -7.93 -14.43
N VAL A 219 12.31 -7.45 -13.27
CA VAL A 219 11.33 -8.11 -12.40
C VAL A 219 10.16 -7.17 -12.08
N TRP A 220 8.95 -7.72 -12.05
CA TRP A 220 7.70 -6.99 -11.82
C TRP A 220 7.12 -7.22 -10.43
N SER A 221 7.47 -8.34 -9.79
CA SER A 221 6.84 -8.76 -8.54
C SER A 221 7.83 -9.46 -7.62
N LEU A 222 7.52 -9.46 -6.33
CA LEU A 222 8.30 -10.19 -5.32
C LEU A 222 8.44 -11.67 -5.69
N LYS A 223 7.38 -12.26 -6.24
CA LYS A 223 7.33 -13.65 -6.71
C LYS A 223 8.48 -13.94 -7.66
N GLN A 224 8.62 -13.16 -8.74
CA GLN A 224 9.70 -13.31 -9.71
C GLN A 224 11.09 -13.12 -9.08
N ALA A 225 11.25 -12.10 -8.23
CA ALA A 225 12.52 -11.88 -7.54
C ALA A 225 12.91 -13.11 -6.68
N VAL A 226 11.97 -13.66 -5.93
CA VAL A 226 12.19 -14.88 -5.14
C VAL A 226 12.54 -16.08 -6.03
N GLU A 227 11.90 -16.25 -7.20
CA GLU A 227 12.23 -17.32 -8.16
C GLU A 227 13.71 -17.23 -8.60
N TYR A 228 14.19 -16.02 -8.93
CA TYR A 228 15.60 -15.81 -9.29
C TYR A 228 16.55 -16.16 -8.14
N PHE A 229 16.28 -15.64 -6.94
CA PHE A 229 17.16 -15.77 -5.77
C PHE A 229 17.19 -17.18 -5.18
N THR A 230 16.06 -17.89 -5.18
CA THR A 230 15.91 -19.18 -4.46
C THR A 230 15.77 -20.38 -5.39
N GLY A 231 15.49 -20.16 -6.69
CA GLY A 231 15.16 -21.23 -7.63
C GLY A 231 13.79 -21.87 -7.43
N LYS A 232 13.02 -21.45 -6.42
CA LYS A 232 11.63 -21.90 -6.23
C LYS A 232 10.79 -21.47 -7.42
N SER A 233 9.83 -22.31 -7.81
CA SER A 233 8.83 -21.98 -8.81
C SER A 233 7.46 -21.90 -8.13
N PHE A 234 6.64 -20.95 -8.57
CA PHE A 234 5.31 -20.79 -8.03
C PHE A 234 4.26 -21.14 -9.09
N LYS A 235 3.26 -21.94 -8.71
CA LYS A 235 2.12 -22.21 -9.58
C LYS A 235 1.48 -20.88 -10.00
N LYS A 236 1.21 -20.71 -11.29
CA LYS A 236 0.37 -19.60 -11.76
C LYS A 236 -1.04 -19.81 -11.20
N PRO A 237 -1.65 -18.80 -10.55
CA PRO A 237 -3.02 -18.93 -10.09
C PRO A 237 -3.93 -19.19 -11.29
N GLU A 238 -5.00 -19.95 -11.08
CA GLU A 238 -6.04 -20.09 -12.09
C GLU A 238 -6.71 -18.74 -12.28
N ILE A 239 -6.61 -18.19 -13.49
CA ILE A 239 -7.10 -16.85 -13.80
C ILE A 239 -8.61 -16.94 -14.00
N VAL A 240 -9.36 -16.23 -13.16
CA VAL A 240 -10.81 -16.06 -13.32
C VAL A 240 -11.05 -14.72 -14.03
N GLU A 241 -11.26 -14.75 -15.34
CA GLU A 241 -11.51 -13.52 -16.12
C GLU A 241 -12.96 -13.03 -16.00
N LYS A 242 -13.91 -13.94 -15.75
CA LYS A 242 -15.32 -13.56 -15.68
C LYS A 242 -15.66 -12.95 -14.32
N PRO A 243 -16.34 -11.79 -14.29
CA PRO A 243 -16.72 -11.19 -13.03
C PRO A 243 -17.76 -12.07 -12.31
N PRO A 244 -17.76 -12.09 -10.97
CA PRO A 244 -18.75 -12.84 -10.20
C PRO A 244 -20.18 -12.33 -10.45
N GLU A 245 -21.18 -13.21 -10.38
CA GLU A 245 -22.59 -12.81 -10.56
C GLU A 245 -23.03 -11.74 -9.55
N LYS A 246 -22.57 -11.86 -8.30
CA LYS A 246 -22.83 -10.88 -7.23
C LYS A 246 -22.33 -9.48 -7.58
N TYR A 247 -21.19 -9.36 -8.29
CA TYR A 247 -20.69 -8.10 -8.80
C TYR A 247 -21.68 -7.49 -9.79
N LEU A 248 -22.09 -8.29 -10.80
CA LEU A 248 -23.00 -7.84 -11.84
C LEU A 248 -24.32 -7.34 -11.24
N ILE A 249 -24.92 -8.10 -10.32
CA ILE A 249 -26.18 -7.73 -9.65
C ILE A 249 -26.02 -6.43 -8.84
N THR A 250 -24.95 -6.33 -8.04
CA THR A 250 -24.75 -5.19 -7.14
C THR A 250 -24.48 -3.91 -7.91
N MET A 251 -23.54 -3.94 -8.86
CA MET A 251 -23.20 -2.76 -9.66
C MET A 251 -24.34 -2.34 -10.57
N LYS A 252 -25.07 -3.29 -11.16
CA LYS A 252 -26.28 -3.00 -11.96
C LYS A 252 -27.35 -2.29 -11.13
N THR A 253 -27.51 -2.68 -9.87
CA THR A 253 -28.46 -2.03 -8.95
C THR A 253 -28.08 -0.57 -8.72
N MET A 254 -26.80 -0.29 -8.45
CA MET A 254 -26.30 1.09 -8.27
C MET A 254 -26.44 1.92 -9.55
N ALA A 255 -26.06 1.34 -10.70
CA ALA A 255 -26.18 2.00 -12.00
C ALA A 255 -27.65 2.29 -12.38
N LYS A 256 -28.59 1.41 -12.04
CA LYS A 256 -30.03 1.67 -12.25
C LYS A 256 -30.54 2.86 -11.44
N LYS A 257 -30.16 2.96 -10.15
CA LYS A 257 -30.50 4.13 -9.33
C LYS A 257 -29.97 5.43 -9.92
N LEU A 258 -28.73 5.42 -10.43
CA LEU A 258 -28.19 6.58 -11.13
C LEU A 258 -28.91 6.88 -12.44
N LEU A 259 -29.33 5.85 -13.18
CA LEU A 259 -30.10 6.02 -14.40
C LEU A 259 -31.45 6.70 -14.14
N GLU A 260 -32.16 6.31 -13.08
CA GLU A 260 -33.41 6.95 -12.65
C GLU A 260 -33.17 8.43 -12.32
N LYS A 261 -32.16 8.71 -11.50
CA LYS A 261 -31.78 10.09 -11.13
C LYS A 261 -31.37 10.93 -12.34
N THR A 262 -30.61 10.35 -13.26
CA THR A 262 -30.16 11.00 -14.50
C THR A 262 -31.34 11.33 -15.40
N SER A 263 -32.27 10.38 -15.58
CA SER A 263 -33.45 10.54 -16.42
C SER A 263 -34.38 11.63 -15.86
N SER A 264 -34.63 11.62 -14.55
CA SER A 264 -35.43 12.65 -13.88
C SER A 264 -34.79 14.04 -13.99
N LEU A 265 -33.47 14.16 -13.82
CA LEU A 265 -32.78 15.44 -13.95
C LEU A 265 -32.77 15.96 -15.40
N LEU A 266 -32.63 15.07 -16.38
CA LEU A 266 -32.69 15.41 -17.80
C LEU A 266 -34.09 15.94 -18.17
N GLU A 267 -35.15 15.31 -17.68
CA GLU A 267 -36.54 15.74 -17.89
C GLU A 267 -36.78 17.13 -17.30
N ASN A 268 -36.35 17.36 -16.05
CA ASN A 268 -36.48 18.65 -15.37
C ASN A 268 -35.74 19.80 -16.07
N LEU A 269 -34.66 19.50 -16.81
CA LEU A 269 -33.85 20.49 -17.53
C LEU A 269 -34.18 20.56 -19.03
N SER A 270 -35.15 19.77 -19.50
CA SER A 270 -35.44 19.60 -20.94
C SER A 270 -35.80 20.92 -21.64
N ASP A 271 -36.54 21.80 -20.98
CA ASP A 271 -36.92 23.12 -21.52
C ASP A 271 -35.76 24.10 -21.61
N THR A 272 -34.75 23.94 -20.75
CA THR A 272 -33.56 24.82 -20.69
C THR A 272 -32.46 24.34 -21.65
N LEU A 273 -32.41 23.04 -21.95
CA LEU A 273 -31.37 22.43 -22.77
C LEU A 273 -31.73 22.44 -24.25
N GLY A 274 -30.78 22.81 -25.11
CA GLY A 274 -30.99 22.79 -26.56
C GLY A 274 -31.24 21.36 -27.08
N LYS A 275 -32.19 21.20 -28.03
CA LYS A 275 -32.59 19.89 -28.61
C LYS A 275 -31.41 19.02 -29.06
N SER A 276 -30.41 19.61 -29.70
CA SER A 276 -29.21 18.88 -30.15
C SER A 276 -28.37 18.34 -28.99
N TYR A 277 -28.30 19.07 -27.88
CA TYR A 277 -27.55 18.65 -26.70
C TYR A 277 -28.33 17.58 -25.92
N MET A 278 -29.64 17.74 -25.78
CA MET A 278 -30.55 16.72 -25.23
C MET A 278 -30.37 15.38 -25.92
N LYS A 279 -30.45 15.36 -27.26
CA LYS A 279 -30.25 14.14 -28.05
C LYS A 279 -28.90 13.47 -27.76
N LYS A 280 -27.82 14.25 -27.65
CA LYS A 280 -26.49 13.73 -27.29
C LYS A 280 -26.47 13.05 -25.92
N LEU A 281 -27.17 13.62 -24.92
CA LEU A 281 -27.27 13.02 -23.59
C LEU A 281 -28.14 11.75 -23.61
N GLU A 282 -29.25 11.76 -24.35
CA GLU A 282 -30.12 10.58 -24.55
C GLU A 282 -29.37 9.43 -25.22
N ASP A 283 -28.56 9.70 -26.25
CA ASP A 283 -27.72 8.71 -26.90
C ASP A 283 -26.74 8.07 -25.90
N LYS A 284 -26.07 8.88 -25.07
CA LYS A 284 -25.20 8.37 -23.98
C LYS A 284 -25.97 7.56 -22.94
N ILE A 285 -27.19 7.96 -22.58
CA ILE A 285 -28.05 7.19 -21.67
C ILE A 285 -28.39 5.83 -22.29
N ASN A 286 -28.69 5.78 -23.59
CA ASN A 286 -28.96 4.53 -24.29
C ASN A 286 -27.73 3.62 -24.33
N THR A 287 -26.53 4.17 -24.52
CA THR A 287 -25.27 3.44 -24.36
C THR A 287 -25.14 2.85 -22.94
N ALA A 288 -25.37 3.66 -21.90
CA ALA A 288 -25.31 3.18 -20.52
C ALA A 288 -26.33 2.05 -20.25
N LYS A 289 -27.57 2.18 -20.74
CA LYS A 289 -28.62 1.15 -20.65
C LYS A 289 -28.19 -0.17 -21.29
N ALA A 290 -27.57 -0.11 -22.46
CA ALA A 290 -27.08 -1.30 -23.17
C ALA A 290 -25.96 -2.03 -22.39
N LEU A 291 -25.16 -1.30 -21.62
CA LEU A 291 -24.04 -1.84 -20.85
C LEU A 291 -24.45 -2.42 -19.48
N LEU A 292 -25.63 -2.06 -18.93
CA LEU A 292 -26.08 -2.48 -17.58
C LEU A 292 -26.04 -3.99 -17.31
N GLY A 293 -26.19 -4.83 -18.34
CA GLY A 293 -26.20 -6.28 -18.20
C GLY A 293 -24.81 -6.90 -18.02
N ASN A 294 -23.81 -6.36 -18.72
CA ASN A 294 -22.50 -7.00 -18.87
C ASN A 294 -21.34 -6.15 -18.34
N LYS A 295 -21.46 -4.81 -18.41
CA LYS A 295 -20.46 -3.84 -17.98
C LYS A 295 -21.08 -2.75 -17.09
N PRO A 296 -21.63 -3.14 -15.92
CA PRO A 296 -22.41 -2.24 -15.09
C PRO A 296 -21.59 -1.11 -14.43
N TYR A 297 -20.28 -1.28 -14.23
CA TYR A 297 -19.45 -0.21 -13.69
C TYR A 297 -19.12 0.84 -14.76
N VAL A 298 -18.89 0.43 -16.02
CA VAL A 298 -18.77 1.38 -17.14
C VAL A 298 -20.08 2.13 -17.36
N ALA A 299 -21.22 1.45 -17.28
CA ALA A 299 -22.53 2.12 -17.31
C ALA A 299 -22.67 3.15 -16.17
N TYR A 300 -22.25 2.79 -14.95
CA TYR A 300 -22.21 3.68 -13.80
C TYR A 300 -21.34 4.94 -14.06
N LEU A 301 -20.14 4.77 -14.62
CA LEU A 301 -19.25 5.89 -14.93
C LEU A 301 -19.78 6.80 -16.04
N ILE A 302 -20.43 6.24 -17.07
CA ILE A 302 -21.11 7.01 -18.11
C ILE A 302 -22.23 7.85 -17.49
N LEU A 303 -23.08 7.26 -16.66
CA LEU A 303 -24.17 7.97 -15.96
C LEU A 303 -23.63 9.08 -15.04
N ARG A 304 -22.54 8.83 -14.33
CA ARG A 304 -21.85 9.86 -13.54
C ARG A 304 -21.37 11.03 -14.40
N SER A 305 -20.80 10.76 -15.58
CA SER A 305 -20.41 11.81 -16.52
C SER A 305 -21.60 12.64 -17.01
N ILE A 306 -22.74 11.98 -17.29
CA ILE A 306 -23.97 12.68 -17.71
C ILE A 306 -24.52 13.54 -16.57
N LEU A 307 -24.55 13.02 -15.34
CA LEU A 307 -24.95 13.78 -14.16
C LEU A 307 -24.07 15.02 -13.97
N SER A 308 -22.76 14.91 -14.19
CA SER A 308 -21.85 16.05 -14.13
C SER A 308 -22.20 17.13 -15.16
N GLU A 309 -22.51 16.73 -16.40
CA GLU A 309 -22.95 17.61 -17.48
C GLU A 309 -24.30 18.29 -17.18
N LEU A 310 -25.26 17.55 -16.63
CA LEU A 310 -26.57 18.08 -16.23
C LEU A 310 -26.45 19.04 -15.04
N TYR A 311 -25.68 18.67 -14.01
CA TYR A 311 -25.46 19.53 -12.86
C TYR A 311 -24.65 20.77 -13.19
N TYR A 312 -23.75 20.71 -14.16
CA TYR A 312 -23.10 21.90 -14.70
C TYR A 312 -24.13 22.86 -15.31
N SER A 313 -25.06 22.34 -16.12
CA SER A 313 -26.13 23.13 -16.74
C SER A 313 -27.05 23.78 -15.69
N ASP A 314 -27.48 23.00 -14.69
CA ASP A 314 -28.24 23.52 -13.54
C ASP A 314 -27.45 24.56 -12.72
N SER A 315 -26.13 24.39 -12.59
CA SER A 315 -25.27 25.35 -11.89
C SER A 315 -25.16 26.68 -12.64
N ILE A 316 -25.16 26.66 -13.98
CA ILE A 316 -25.25 27.88 -14.81
C ILE A 316 -26.58 28.60 -14.57
N GLU A 317 -27.70 27.87 -14.59
CA GLU A 317 -29.01 28.47 -14.36
C GLU A 317 -29.11 29.13 -12.97
N LYS A 318 -28.61 28.45 -11.92
CA LYS A 318 -28.57 28.98 -10.56
C LYS A 318 -27.64 30.18 -10.42
N TRP A 319 -26.49 30.16 -11.09
CA TRP A 319 -25.60 31.31 -11.15
C TRP A 319 -26.29 32.52 -11.78
N ASN A 320 -27.00 32.34 -12.89
CA ASN A 320 -27.70 33.43 -13.55
C ASN A 320 -28.83 34.04 -12.69
N LYS A 321 -29.47 33.23 -11.84
CA LYS A 321 -30.55 33.68 -10.95
C LYS A 321 -30.08 34.34 -9.65
N GLY A 322 -28.98 33.86 -9.05
CA GLY A 322 -28.59 34.26 -7.69
C GLY A 322 -27.08 34.32 -7.44
N GLY A 323 -26.27 34.25 -8.49
CA GLY A 323 -24.81 34.34 -8.44
C GLY A 323 -24.19 33.35 -7.45
N VAL A 324 -23.19 33.84 -6.71
CA VAL A 324 -22.42 33.06 -5.74
C VAL A 324 -23.29 32.56 -4.58
N SER A 325 -24.29 33.35 -4.16
CA SER A 325 -25.17 33.00 -3.03
C SER A 325 -25.97 31.72 -3.30
N ALA A 326 -26.47 31.56 -4.53
CA ALA A 326 -27.18 30.36 -4.94
C ALA A 326 -26.28 29.11 -4.92
N LEU A 327 -25.00 29.26 -5.27
CA LEU A 327 -24.05 28.15 -5.30
C LEU A 327 -23.46 27.82 -3.93
N ARG A 328 -23.37 28.79 -3.01
CA ARG A 328 -22.94 28.52 -1.63
C ARG A 328 -23.84 27.47 -0.97
N LYS A 329 -25.17 27.61 -1.10
CA LYS A 329 -26.12 26.61 -0.58
C LYS A 329 -25.86 25.20 -1.13
N ILE A 330 -25.43 25.10 -2.38
CA ILE A 330 -25.11 23.81 -3.01
C ILE A 330 -23.82 23.24 -2.40
N LEU A 331 -22.80 24.08 -2.21
CA LEU A 331 -21.54 23.66 -1.57
C LEU A 331 -21.78 23.17 -0.13
N ASP A 332 -22.62 23.87 0.63
CA ASP A 332 -22.97 23.49 2.00
C ASP A 332 -23.66 22.10 2.04
N ILE A 333 -24.55 21.83 1.07
CA ILE A 333 -25.19 20.50 0.92
C ILE A 333 -24.15 19.43 0.58
N ILE A 334 -23.25 19.71 -0.37
CA ILE A 334 -22.20 18.77 -0.78
C ILE A 334 -21.32 18.42 0.42
N GLU A 335 -20.92 19.41 1.21
CA GLU A 335 -20.08 19.20 2.40
C GLU A 335 -20.81 18.38 3.46
N ALA A 336 -22.07 18.70 3.76
CA ALA A 336 -22.89 17.97 4.72
C ALA A 336 -23.14 16.51 4.30
N GLU A 337 -23.47 16.26 3.03
CA GLU A 337 -23.67 14.91 2.49
C GLU A 337 -22.35 14.13 2.47
N SER A 338 -21.24 14.77 2.12
CA SER A 338 -19.91 14.16 2.13
C SER A 338 -19.52 13.68 3.53
N ALA A 339 -19.67 14.53 4.54
CA ALA A 339 -19.38 14.18 5.93
C ALA A 339 -20.23 12.98 6.40
N LYS A 340 -21.54 13.02 6.13
CA LYS A 340 -22.48 11.92 6.44
C LYS A 340 -22.04 10.60 5.79
N TYR A 341 -21.63 10.63 4.53
CA TYR A 341 -21.25 9.42 3.79
C TYR A 341 -19.88 8.86 4.20
N LEU A 342 -18.92 9.69 4.63
CA LEU A 342 -17.67 9.20 5.20
C LEU A 342 -17.89 8.47 6.51
N GLU A 343 -18.76 9.01 7.38
CA GLU A 343 -19.13 8.33 8.63
C GLU A 343 -19.82 6.99 8.36
N LEU A 344 -20.73 6.95 7.38
CA LEU A 344 -21.36 5.70 6.95
C LEU A 344 -20.33 4.70 6.41
N ALA A 345 -19.36 5.15 5.60
CA ALA A 345 -18.30 4.30 5.07
C ALA A 345 -17.47 3.68 6.20
N GLU A 346 -17.12 4.45 7.24
CA GLU A 346 -16.35 3.97 8.39
C GLU A 346 -17.10 2.85 9.15
N LYS A 347 -18.40 3.03 9.37
CA LYS A 347 -19.26 2.03 10.05
C LYS A 347 -19.50 0.78 9.21
N ALA A 348 -19.62 0.94 7.88
CA ALA A 348 -19.97 -0.16 6.97
C ALA A 348 -18.80 -1.11 6.66
N THR A 349 -17.59 -0.81 7.15
CA THR A 349 -16.36 -1.55 6.80
C THR A 349 -16.43 -3.05 7.08
N GLN A 350 -17.05 -3.44 8.19
CA GLN A 350 -17.09 -4.83 8.63
C GLN A 350 -18.14 -5.68 7.93
N VAL A 351 -19.23 -5.05 7.52
CA VAL A 351 -20.36 -5.71 6.85
C VAL A 351 -20.15 -5.71 5.34
N ASN A 352 -19.60 -4.61 4.80
CA ASN A 352 -19.48 -4.42 3.37
C ASN A 352 -18.32 -3.46 2.99
N ALA A 353 -17.09 -3.93 3.15
CA ALA A 353 -15.88 -3.17 2.84
C ALA A 353 -15.83 -2.61 1.41
N PHE A 354 -16.45 -3.27 0.43
CA PHE A 354 -16.43 -2.77 -0.96
C PHE A 354 -17.38 -1.59 -1.18
N LYS A 355 -18.61 -1.61 -0.62
CA LYS A 355 -19.54 -0.46 -0.70
C LYS A 355 -18.96 0.72 0.05
N ALA A 356 -18.36 0.46 1.22
CA ALA A 356 -17.63 1.47 1.98
C ALA A 356 -16.49 2.09 1.15
N ALA A 357 -15.71 1.25 0.43
CA ALA A 357 -14.61 1.72 -0.40
C ALA A 357 -15.09 2.62 -1.55
N LEU A 358 -16.14 2.20 -2.28
CA LEU A 358 -16.71 2.99 -3.38
C LEU A 358 -17.34 4.28 -2.84
N LEU A 359 -18.03 4.21 -1.70
CA LEU A 359 -18.61 5.38 -1.04
C LEU A 359 -17.52 6.40 -0.66
N SER A 360 -16.44 5.95 -0.03
CA SER A 360 -15.31 6.78 0.36
C SER A 360 -14.60 7.38 -0.88
N GLU A 361 -14.50 6.63 -1.98
CA GLU A 361 -13.94 7.11 -3.23
C GLU A 361 -14.79 8.22 -3.88
N GLU A 362 -16.10 8.03 -3.98
CA GLU A 362 -17.01 9.02 -4.54
C GLU A 362 -16.99 10.31 -3.71
N VAL A 363 -17.01 10.19 -2.38
CA VAL A 363 -16.90 11.37 -1.50
C VAL A 363 -15.54 12.07 -1.66
N SER A 364 -14.44 11.32 -1.69
CA SER A 364 -13.11 11.91 -1.86
C SER A 364 -13.00 12.65 -3.21
N SER A 365 -13.62 12.12 -4.26
CA SER A 365 -13.66 12.77 -5.58
C SER A 365 -14.55 14.02 -5.57
N ALA A 366 -15.66 14.02 -4.83
CA ALA A 366 -16.48 15.21 -4.62
C ALA A 366 -15.71 16.32 -3.91
N GLU A 367 -14.97 16.01 -2.83
CA GLU A 367 -14.13 16.98 -2.11
C GLU A 367 -13.04 17.58 -3.00
N ILE A 368 -12.37 16.78 -3.83
CA ILE A 368 -11.37 17.26 -4.80
C ILE A 368 -12.01 18.21 -5.81
N ALA A 369 -13.20 17.88 -6.30
CA ALA A 369 -13.94 18.74 -7.21
C ALA A 369 -14.34 20.06 -6.54
N VAL A 370 -14.76 20.05 -5.26
CA VAL A 370 -15.02 21.26 -4.47
C VAL A 370 -13.75 22.10 -4.31
N LEU A 371 -12.62 21.50 -3.92
CA LEU A 371 -11.34 22.22 -3.80
C LEU A 371 -10.95 22.87 -5.13
N SER A 372 -11.14 22.17 -6.24
CA SER A 372 -10.90 22.69 -7.59
C SER A 372 -11.86 23.84 -7.93
N ALA A 373 -13.13 23.72 -7.56
CA ALA A 373 -14.14 24.77 -7.74
C ALA A 373 -13.74 26.04 -6.96
N LEU A 374 -13.36 25.91 -5.69
CA LEU A 374 -12.95 27.03 -4.84
C LEU A 374 -11.69 27.73 -5.38
N ARG A 375 -10.72 26.97 -5.91
CA ARG A 375 -9.54 27.54 -6.58
C ARG A 375 -9.94 28.33 -7.83
N ALA A 376 -10.79 27.76 -8.69
CA ALA A 376 -11.29 28.43 -9.89
C ALA A 376 -12.08 29.70 -9.56
N TYR A 377 -12.90 29.67 -8.50
CA TYR A 377 -13.65 30.83 -8.02
C TYR A 377 -12.72 31.93 -7.49
N LYS A 378 -11.70 31.58 -6.69
CA LYS A 378 -10.70 32.55 -6.23
C LYS A 378 -9.99 33.23 -7.43
N SER A 379 -9.63 32.46 -8.45
CA SER A 379 -9.06 33.02 -9.69
C SER A 379 -10.05 33.90 -10.44
N PHE A 380 -11.34 33.55 -10.49
CA PHE A 380 -12.39 34.38 -11.07
C PHE A 380 -12.57 35.71 -10.31
N GLN A 381 -12.47 35.70 -8.98
CA GLN A 381 -12.55 36.94 -8.18
C GLN A 381 -11.36 37.88 -8.44
N GLN A 382 -10.17 37.33 -8.71
CA GLN A 382 -8.99 38.11 -9.06
C GLN A 382 -9.04 38.60 -10.52
N PHE A 383 -9.42 37.70 -11.43
CA PHE A 383 -9.49 37.94 -12.87
C PHE A 383 -10.79 37.33 -13.41
N PRO A 384 -11.86 38.14 -13.59
CA PRO A 384 -13.20 37.67 -13.93
C PRO A 384 -13.32 37.22 -15.39
N LEU A 385 -12.62 36.13 -15.73
CA LEU A 385 -12.65 35.48 -17.02
C LEU A 385 -13.82 34.49 -17.09
N VAL A 386 -14.52 34.47 -18.23
CA VAL A 386 -15.60 33.50 -18.46
C VAL A 386 -15.08 32.06 -18.36
N SER A 387 -13.82 31.81 -18.72
CA SER A 387 -13.19 30.49 -18.58
C SER A 387 -13.06 30.02 -17.12
N THR A 388 -12.67 30.90 -16.19
CA THR A 388 -12.54 30.55 -14.77
C THR A 388 -13.90 30.38 -14.10
N LEU A 389 -14.91 31.18 -14.50
CA LEU A 389 -16.29 30.95 -14.09
C LEU A 389 -16.84 29.62 -14.61
N LYS A 390 -16.62 29.30 -15.89
CA LYS A 390 -17.04 28.00 -16.46
C LYS A 390 -16.42 26.84 -15.70
N GLU A 391 -15.13 26.92 -15.39
CA GLU A 391 -14.43 25.88 -14.62
C GLU A 391 -15.00 25.75 -13.21
N PHE A 392 -15.26 26.86 -12.51
CA PHE A 392 -15.91 26.86 -11.20
C PHE A 392 -17.26 26.13 -11.22
N LEU A 393 -18.14 26.52 -12.14
CA LEU A 393 -19.48 25.93 -12.29
C LEU A 393 -19.41 24.44 -12.69
N ARG A 394 -18.47 24.09 -13.57
CA ARG A 394 -18.25 22.71 -14.01
C ARG A 394 -17.79 21.83 -12.85
N LYS A 395 -16.86 22.32 -12.02
CA LYS A 395 -16.39 21.60 -10.84
C LYS A 395 -17.45 21.44 -9.75
N ILE A 396 -18.38 22.40 -9.60
CA ILE A 396 -19.59 22.18 -8.79
C ILE A 396 -20.44 21.06 -9.36
N GLY A 397 -20.66 21.04 -10.69
CA GLY A 397 -21.39 19.95 -11.35
C GLY A 397 -20.78 18.58 -11.10
N GLU A 398 -19.45 18.48 -11.24
CA GLU A 398 -18.66 17.29 -10.97
C GLU A 398 -18.81 16.82 -9.52
N ALA A 399 -18.69 17.73 -8.55
CA ALA A 399 -18.87 17.40 -7.13
C ALA A 399 -20.27 16.84 -6.82
N ARG A 400 -21.34 17.43 -7.38
CA ARG A 400 -22.72 16.96 -7.19
C ARG A 400 -22.98 15.60 -7.82
N ALA A 401 -22.33 15.32 -8.95
CA ALA A 401 -22.41 14.02 -9.60
C ALA A 401 -21.81 12.93 -8.71
N HIS A 402 -20.64 13.20 -8.13
CA HIS A 402 -19.99 12.30 -7.16
C HIS A 402 -20.84 12.11 -5.89
N VAL A 403 -21.44 13.17 -5.34
CA VAL A 403 -22.35 13.03 -4.18
C VAL A 403 -23.60 12.21 -4.53
N SER A 404 -24.12 12.35 -5.75
CA SER A 404 -25.24 11.53 -6.23
C SER A 404 -24.86 10.05 -6.37
N CYS A 405 -23.63 9.79 -6.81
CA CYS A 405 -23.01 8.47 -6.84
C CYS A 405 -22.86 7.89 -5.43
N ALA A 406 -22.37 8.69 -4.49
CA ALA A 406 -22.28 8.32 -3.08
C ALA A 406 -23.66 7.98 -2.49
N SER A 407 -24.71 8.77 -2.77
CA SER A 407 -26.09 8.47 -2.34
C SER A 407 -26.57 7.12 -2.86
N ALA A 408 -26.40 6.85 -4.16
CA ALA A 408 -26.84 5.60 -4.77
C ALA A 408 -26.15 4.38 -4.15
N VAL A 409 -24.89 4.52 -3.73
CA VAL A 409 -24.13 3.48 -3.02
C VAL A 409 -24.61 3.35 -1.57
N ALA A 410 -24.75 4.47 -0.86
CA ALA A 410 -25.15 4.53 0.55
C ALA A 410 -26.50 3.86 0.80
N GLU A 411 -27.48 4.05 -0.08
CA GLU A 411 -28.80 3.41 0.02
C GLU A 411 -28.77 1.89 -0.16
N THR A 412 -27.64 1.32 -0.60
CA THR A 412 -27.47 -0.14 -0.68
C THR A 412 -26.76 -0.72 0.55
N ILE A 413 -26.31 0.12 1.49
CA ILE A 413 -25.64 -0.31 2.71
C ILE A 413 -26.69 -0.53 3.80
N SER A 414 -26.81 -1.77 4.27
CA SER A 414 -27.50 -2.10 5.52
C SER A 414 -26.46 -2.13 6.65
N VAL A 415 -26.58 -1.23 7.63
CA VAL A 415 -25.66 -1.21 8.78
C VAL A 415 -26.28 -2.01 9.91
N GLU A 416 -25.61 -3.08 10.32
CA GLU A 416 -25.75 -3.62 11.68
C GLU A 416 -24.56 -3.10 12.51
N GLU A 417 -24.76 -2.85 13.80
CA GLU A 417 -23.70 -2.36 14.69
C GLU A 417 -22.51 -3.33 14.68
N ALA A 418 -21.34 -2.83 14.29
CA ALA A 418 -20.15 -3.66 14.10
C ALA A 418 -19.00 -3.16 15.00
N GLU A 419 -18.30 -4.09 15.63
CA GLU A 419 -17.18 -3.83 16.55
C GLU A 419 -15.95 -3.29 15.82
N THR A 420 -15.61 -2.02 15.96
CA THR A 420 -14.40 -1.40 15.36
C THR A 420 -13.16 -2.30 15.38
N THR A 421 -12.79 -2.81 14.20
CA THR A 421 -11.47 -3.42 13.93
C THR A 421 -10.37 -2.40 14.17
N VAL A 422 -9.17 -2.86 14.54
CA VAL A 422 -7.97 -2.02 14.73
C VAL A 422 -7.46 -1.52 13.36
N LEU A 423 -8.17 -0.57 12.75
CA LEU A 423 -7.84 0.05 11.46
C LEU A 423 -6.77 1.14 11.58
N GLU A 424 -6.66 1.77 12.75
CA GLU A 424 -5.73 2.88 13.01
C GLU A 424 -4.29 2.54 12.61
N LYS A 425 -3.80 1.37 13.02
CA LYS A 425 -2.43 0.91 12.70
C LYS A 425 -2.26 0.78 11.18
N GLN A 426 -3.20 0.16 10.48
CA GLN A 426 -3.12 -0.02 9.02
C GLN A 426 -3.23 1.31 8.27
N ALA A 427 -4.08 2.22 8.73
CA ALA A 427 -4.21 3.56 8.19
C ALA A 427 -2.90 4.36 8.32
N ALA A 428 -2.24 4.29 9.49
CA ALA A 428 -0.95 4.94 9.72
C ALA A 428 0.16 4.41 8.79
N ILE A 429 0.19 3.10 8.57
CA ILE A 429 1.15 2.45 7.67
C ILE A 429 0.93 2.91 6.24
N LEU A 430 -0.29 2.74 5.69
CA LEU A 430 -0.62 3.14 4.32
C LEU A 430 -0.38 4.63 4.09
N LEU A 431 -0.69 5.47 5.08
CA LEU A 431 -0.44 6.90 5.01
C LEU A 431 1.06 7.21 4.91
N SER A 432 1.89 6.52 5.70
CA SER A 432 3.34 6.67 5.63
C SER A 432 3.93 6.17 4.31
N GLU A 433 3.39 5.08 3.75
CA GLU A 433 3.80 4.59 2.42
C GLU A 433 3.42 5.58 1.31
N ALA A 434 2.19 6.09 1.34
CA ALA A 434 1.72 7.10 0.39
C ALA A 434 2.59 8.36 0.46
N LYS A 435 2.92 8.82 1.67
CA LYS A 435 3.83 9.95 1.88
C LYS A 435 5.20 9.71 1.23
N SER A 436 5.78 8.52 1.47
CA SER A 436 7.08 8.18 0.90
C SER A 436 7.06 8.11 -0.62
N ALA A 437 6.05 7.46 -1.20
CA ALA A 437 5.94 7.33 -2.65
C ALA A 437 5.69 8.66 -3.34
N VAL A 438 4.87 9.54 -2.76
CA VAL A 438 4.64 10.91 -3.28
C VAL A 438 5.93 11.73 -3.20
N ALA A 439 6.62 11.71 -2.06
CA ALA A 439 7.90 12.42 -1.91
C ALA A 439 8.95 11.90 -2.91
N TYR A 440 9.00 10.59 -3.13
CA TYR A 440 9.90 9.97 -4.09
C TYR A 440 9.57 10.33 -5.55
N ALA A 441 8.28 10.33 -5.91
CA ALA A 441 7.84 10.77 -7.24
C ALA A 441 8.18 12.26 -7.47
N ALA A 442 8.07 13.10 -6.44
CA ALA A 442 8.40 14.52 -6.52
C ALA A 442 9.90 14.79 -6.79
N THR A 443 10.80 13.90 -6.35
CA THR A 443 12.25 14.08 -6.59
C THR A 443 12.71 13.55 -7.94
N LEU A 444 12.02 12.57 -8.52
CA LEU A 444 12.42 11.90 -9.76
C LEU A 444 11.75 12.44 -11.02
N VAL A 445 10.52 12.96 -10.92
CA VAL A 445 9.71 13.28 -12.11
C VAL A 445 9.82 14.77 -12.44
N GLU A 446 10.34 15.08 -13.63
CA GLU A 446 10.26 16.44 -14.18
C GLU A 446 8.89 16.66 -14.84
N ASN A 447 8.20 17.74 -14.44
CA ASN A 447 6.86 18.12 -14.91
C ASN A 447 5.82 17.00 -14.74
N PRO A 448 5.54 16.58 -13.49
CA PRO A 448 4.68 15.45 -13.25
C PRO A 448 3.21 15.74 -13.58
N SER A 449 2.56 14.79 -14.26
CA SER A 449 1.15 14.90 -14.65
C SER A 449 0.17 14.42 -13.58
N LEU A 450 0.49 13.33 -12.88
CA LEU A 450 -0.37 12.69 -11.89
C LEU A 450 -0.01 13.05 -10.45
N LEU A 451 1.21 13.56 -10.22
CA LEU A 451 1.68 13.92 -8.87
C LEU A 451 0.78 14.93 -8.14
N PRO A 452 0.28 16.02 -8.78
CA PRO A 452 -0.61 16.95 -8.08
C PRO A 452 -1.89 16.29 -7.54
N THR A 453 -2.39 15.29 -8.27
CA THR A 453 -3.54 14.49 -7.82
C THR A 453 -3.15 13.57 -6.66
N ALA A 454 -1.96 12.96 -6.72
CA ALA A 454 -1.43 12.13 -5.63
C ALA A 454 -1.25 12.95 -4.33
N GLU A 455 -0.69 14.15 -4.43
CA GLU A 455 -0.51 15.10 -3.32
C GLU A 455 -1.87 15.49 -2.71
N THR A 456 -2.86 15.80 -3.56
CA THR A 456 -4.21 16.13 -3.07
C THR A 456 -4.84 14.97 -2.31
N TYR A 457 -4.74 13.74 -2.81
CA TYR A 457 -5.23 12.56 -2.07
C TYR A 457 -4.46 12.33 -0.78
N LEU A 458 -3.15 12.58 -0.75
CA LEU A 458 -2.34 12.48 0.46
C LEU A 458 -2.79 13.48 1.52
N GLU A 459 -3.04 14.74 1.15
CA GLU A 459 -3.59 15.75 2.06
C GLU A 459 -4.94 15.33 2.63
N LEU A 460 -5.84 14.81 1.79
CA LEU A 460 -7.15 14.31 2.23
C LEU A 460 -7.03 13.08 3.14
N ALA A 461 -6.04 12.21 2.91
CA ALA A 461 -5.76 11.07 3.78
C ALA A 461 -5.25 11.53 5.15
N GLN A 462 -4.35 12.51 5.19
CA GLN A 462 -3.86 13.10 6.44
C GLN A 462 -4.98 13.79 7.22
N LYS A 463 -5.90 14.48 6.53
CA LYS A 463 -7.10 15.09 7.14
C LYS A 463 -7.98 14.01 7.77
N ALA A 464 -8.35 12.99 7.00
CA ALA A 464 -9.18 11.88 7.48
C ALA A 464 -8.57 11.17 8.70
N TYR A 465 -7.24 10.99 8.72
CA TYR A 465 -6.56 10.36 9.84
C TYR A 465 -6.69 11.19 11.14
N ARG A 466 -6.54 12.52 11.05
CA ARG A 466 -6.76 13.42 12.20
C ARG A 466 -8.20 13.40 12.70
N GLU A 467 -9.14 13.18 11.78
CA GLU A 467 -10.59 13.05 12.06
C GLU A 467 -10.98 11.63 12.50
N LYS A 468 -10.01 10.72 12.65
CA LYS A 468 -10.21 9.30 13.03
C LYS A 468 -11.08 8.50 12.05
N LEU A 469 -11.16 8.95 10.80
CA LEU A 469 -11.77 8.22 9.69
C LEU A 469 -10.71 7.29 9.08
N TYR A 470 -10.38 6.22 9.79
CA TYR A 470 -9.24 5.36 9.47
C TYR A 470 -9.44 4.55 8.18
N PHE A 471 -10.65 4.06 7.91
CA PHE A 471 -10.92 3.40 6.64
C PHE A 471 -10.82 4.35 5.47
N SER A 472 -11.41 5.54 5.60
CA SER A 472 -11.29 6.57 4.56
C SER A 472 -9.84 7.01 4.37
N THR A 473 -9.04 7.04 5.44
CA THR A 473 -7.59 7.24 5.35
C THR A 473 -6.93 6.17 4.49
N CYS A 474 -7.24 4.88 4.72
CA CYS A 474 -6.71 3.78 3.91
C CYS A 474 -7.04 3.95 2.42
N ILE A 475 -8.30 4.25 2.08
CA ILE A 475 -8.75 4.42 0.69
C ILE A 475 -8.06 5.61 0.02
N ARG A 476 -7.97 6.76 0.70
CA ARG A 476 -7.31 7.96 0.18
C ARG A 476 -5.79 7.78 0.03
N ALA A 477 -5.14 7.15 1.00
CA ALA A 477 -3.73 6.82 0.94
C ALA A 477 -3.41 5.85 -0.20
N LEU A 478 -4.27 4.84 -0.43
CA LEU A 478 -4.14 3.94 -1.59
C LEU A 478 -4.25 4.69 -2.92
N LYS A 479 -5.18 5.65 -3.06
CA LYS A 479 -5.24 6.50 -4.26
C LYS A 479 -3.94 7.27 -4.44
N ALA A 480 -3.46 7.98 -3.41
CA ALA A 480 -2.21 8.72 -3.48
C ALA A 480 -1.03 7.81 -3.92
N LEU A 481 -0.93 6.62 -3.34
CA LEU A 481 0.09 5.63 -3.68
C LEU A 481 -0.04 5.12 -5.13
N VAL A 482 -1.25 4.86 -5.62
CA VAL A 482 -1.48 4.46 -7.01
C VAL A 482 -1.05 5.56 -7.97
N TYR A 483 -1.49 6.80 -7.76
CA TYR A 483 -1.13 7.92 -8.64
C TYR A 483 0.39 8.17 -8.64
N ALA A 484 1.04 8.15 -7.48
CA ALA A 484 2.50 8.32 -7.38
C ALA A 484 3.26 7.18 -8.08
N THR A 485 2.86 5.93 -7.86
CA THR A 485 3.54 4.77 -8.48
C THR A 485 3.32 4.69 -9.99
N VAL A 486 2.14 5.08 -10.49
CA VAL A 486 1.89 5.17 -11.93
C VAL A 486 2.69 6.32 -12.55
N GLU A 487 2.78 7.48 -11.90
CA GLU A 487 3.63 8.59 -12.38
C GLU A 487 5.09 8.14 -12.56
N LEU A 488 5.62 7.40 -11.58
CA LEU A 488 6.96 6.84 -11.68
C LEU A 488 7.10 5.82 -12.84
N ASN A 489 6.09 4.98 -13.07
CA ASN A 489 6.09 4.04 -14.20
C ASN A 489 6.02 4.75 -15.56
N LEU A 490 5.33 5.89 -15.64
CA LEU A 490 5.25 6.68 -16.86
C LEU A 490 6.63 7.21 -17.29
N ILE A 491 7.56 7.45 -16.36
CA ILE A 491 8.96 7.74 -16.70
C ILE A 491 9.54 6.58 -17.52
N SER A 492 9.55 5.37 -16.95
CA SER A 492 10.10 4.19 -17.61
C SER A 492 9.42 3.87 -18.94
N ILE A 493 8.11 4.12 -19.07
CA ILE A 493 7.38 3.98 -20.34
C ILE A 493 7.89 4.98 -21.39
N ARG A 494 8.01 6.26 -21.04
CA ARG A 494 8.51 7.32 -21.94
C ARG A 494 9.95 7.05 -22.38
N ILE A 495 10.78 6.51 -21.48
CA ILE A 495 12.18 6.16 -21.75
C ILE A 495 12.28 4.89 -22.60
N GLY A 496 11.75 3.80 -22.10
CA GLY A 496 11.95 2.45 -22.64
C GLY A 496 11.10 2.14 -23.87
N GLY A 497 10.01 2.87 -24.12
CA GLY A 497 9.07 2.57 -25.20
C GLY A 497 8.30 1.27 -24.99
N ALA A 498 8.19 0.80 -23.74
CA ALA A 498 7.67 -0.52 -23.40
C ALA A 498 6.19 -0.50 -22.97
N LEU A 499 5.38 0.42 -23.49
CA LEU A 499 3.99 0.63 -23.07
C LEU A 499 3.17 -0.67 -23.06
N GLU A 500 3.19 -1.42 -24.16
CA GLU A 500 2.45 -2.69 -24.28
C GLU A 500 2.85 -3.71 -23.22
N LYS A 501 4.16 -3.77 -22.90
CA LYS A 501 4.67 -4.62 -21.83
C LYS A 501 4.08 -4.19 -20.49
N TYR A 502 4.13 -2.89 -20.17
CA TYR A 502 3.54 -2.35 -18.94
C TYR A 502 2.05 -2.63 -18.81
N LEU A 503 1.28 -2.46 -19.89
CA LEU A 503 -0.15 -2.75 -19.91
C LEU A 503 -0.41 -4.24 -19.66
N ALA A 504 0.29 -5.13 -20.37
CA ALA A 504 0.14 -6.57 -20.21
C ALA A 504 0.46 -7.05 -18.78
N TYR A 505 1.55 -6.55 -18.18
CA TYR A 505 1.89 -6.90 -16.80
C TYR A 505 0.90 -6.34 -15.79
N SER A 506 0.49 -5.08 -15.93
CA SER A 506 -0.49 -4.47 -15.02
C SER A 506 -1.82 -5.22 -15.06
N ARG A 507 -2.28 -5.60 -16.27
CA ARG A 507 -3.46 -6.44 -16.46
C ARG A 507 -3.31 -7.80 -15.77
N SER A 508 -2.17 -8.47 -15.96
CA SER A 508 -1.88 -9.77 -15.34
C SER A 508 -1.93 -9.68 -13.81
N ILE A 509 -1.29 -8.68 -13.22
CA ILE A 509 -1.25 -8.50 -11.76
C ILE A 509 -2.66 -8.21 -11.20
N ALA A 510 -3.46 -7.40 -11.91
CA ALA A 510 -4.84 -7.14 -11.52
C ALA A 510 -5.68 -8.43 -11.53
N LEU A 511 -5.56 -9.25 -12.58
CA LEU A 511 -6.26 -10.54 -12.68
C LEU A 511 -5.82 -11.53 -11.60
N GLU A 512 -4.52 -11.63 -11.32
CA GLU A 512 -4.01 -12.48 -10.24
C GLU A 512 -4.57 -12.03 -8.87
N ALA A 513 -4.58 -10.72 -8.60
CA ALA A 513 -5.15 -10.18 -7.38
C ALA A 513 -6.64 -10.51 -7.23
N LEU A 514 -7.42 -10.30 -8.30
CA LEU A 514 -8.86 -10.61 -8.34
C LEU A 514 -9.15 -12.10 -8.17
N SER A 515 -8.31 -12.97 -8.76
CA SER A 515 -8.48 -14.43 -8.70
C SER A 515 -8.20 -15.00 -7.30
N GLU A 516 -7.28 -14.38 -6.56
CA GLU A 516 -6.97 -14.73 -5.17
C GLU A 516 -8.07 -14.35 -4.19
N ALA A 517 -8.87 -13.34 -4.50
CA ALA A 517 -9.90 -12.86 -3.61
C ALA A 517 -11.14 -13.77 -3.58
N GLN A 518 -11.84 -13.80 -2.45
CA GLN A 518 -13.21 -14.32 -2.41
C GLN A 518 -14.18 -13.33 -3.08
N VAL A 519 -15.32 -13.83 -3.55
CA VAL A 519 -16.33 -13.07 -4.32
C VAL A 519 -16.86 -11.85 -3.55
N ASN A 520 -16.80 -11.84 -2.21
CA ASN A 520 -17.42 -10.80 -1.40
C ASN A 520 -16.58 -9.52 -1.23
N SER A 521 -15.25 -9.62 -1.20
CA SER A 521 -14.34 -8.50 -0.85
C SER A 521 -13.89 -7.65 -2.04
N THR A 522 -14.34 -7.93 -3.27
CA THR A 522 -13.71 -7.43 -4.51
C THR A 522 -14.64 -6.81 -5.55
N LEU A 523 -15.89 -6.48 -5.21
CA LEU A 523 -16.81 -5.97 -6.24
C LEU A 523 -16.34 -4.64 -6.87
N LEU A 524 -15.85 -3.68 -6.07
CA LEU A 524 -15.27 -2.44 -6.62
C LEU A 524 -14.03 -2.71 -7.49
N THR A 525 -13.20 -3.67 -7.11
CA THR A 525 -11.96 -3.98 -7.83
C THR A 525 -12.23 -4.65 -9.17
N TYR A 526 -13.31 -5.42 -9.29
CA TYR A 526 -13.81 -5.87 -10.60
C TYR A 526 -14.30 -4.69 -11.44
N GLY A 527 -14.94 -3.69 -10.83
CA GLY A 527 -15.30 -2.45 -11.53
C GLY A 527 -14.08 -1.73 -12.09
N TYR A 528 -13.02 -1.59 -11.30
CA TYR A 528 -11.80 -0.99 -11.80
C TYR A 528 -11.20 -1.76 -12.99
N PHE A 529 -11.15 -3.09 -12.89
CA PHE A 529 -10.68 -3.93 -13.98
C PHE A 529 -11.58 -3.81 -15.23
N GLU A 530 -12.90 -3.82 -15.06
CA GLU A 530 -13.88 -3.63 -16.13
C GLU A 530 -13.62 -2.32 -16.89
N TYR A 531 -13.45 -1.20 -16.18
CA TYR A 531 -13.16 0.07 -16.85
C TYR A 531 -11.79 0.09 -17.52
N ALA A 532 -10.78 -0.54 -16.92
CA ALA A 532 -9.46 -0.66 -17.52
C ALA A 532 -9.51 -1.40 -18.87
N GLU A 533 -10.32 -2.47 -19.00
CA GLU A 533 -10.45 -3.20 -20.25
C GLU A 533 -11.12 -2.37 -21.36
N GLU A 534 -12.00 -1.43 -21.01
CA GLU A 534 -12.79 -0.64 -21.96
C GLU A 534 -12.13 0.67 -22.42
N THR A 535 -11.28 1.27 -21.59
CA THR A 535 -10.68 2.57 -21.91
C THR A 535 -9.53 2.45 -22.92
N GLU A 536 -9.50 3.38 -23.89
CA GLU A 536 -8.40 3.55 -24.85
C GLU A 536 -7.26 4.42 -24.28
N ASP A 537 -7.54 5.23 -23.26
CA ASP A 537 -6.51 6.02 -22.57
C ASP A 537 -5.60 5.09 -21.76
N TYR A 538 -4.37 4.93 -22.23
CA TYR A 538 -3.40 4.04 -21.60
C TYR A 538 -3.02 4.48 -20.18
N VAL A 539 -3.06 5.77 -19.85
CA VAL A 539 -2.79 6.27 -18.49
C VAL A 539 -3.92 5.85 -17.57
N ALA A 540 -5.17 6.03 -18.01
CA ALA A 540 -6.34 5.54 -17.29
C ALA A 540 -6.29 4.01 -17.13
N LYS A 541 -5.96 3.27 -18.20
CA LYS A 541 -5.84 1.80 -18.14
C LYS A 541 -4.81 1.36 -17.09
N LEU A 542 -3.64 1.98 -17.03
CA LEU A 542 -2.62 1.70 -16.00
C LEU A 542 -3.11 2.03 -14.58
N LEU A 543 -3.72 3.20 -14.38
CA LEU A 543 -4.29 3.61 -13.09
C LEU A 543 -5.31 2.57 -12.61
N TYR A 544 -6.24 2.17 -13.47
CA TYR A 544 -7.34 1.30 -13.08
C TYR A 544 -6.92 -0.17 -12.88
N TYR A 545 -5.97 -0.70 -13.64
CA TYR A 545 -5.36 -1.99 -13.31
C TYR A 545 -4.63 -1.95 -11.95
N LYS A 546 -3.90 -0.87 -11.68
CA LYS A 546 -3.20 -0.69 -10.40
C LYS A 546 -4.20 -0.54 -9.24
N MET A 547 -5.29 0.19 -9.43
CA MET A 547 -6.37 0.29 -8.44
C MET A 547 -6.98 -1.07 -8.16
N ALA A 548 -7.28 -1.86 -9.19
CA ALA A 548 -7.78 -3.23 -9.03
C ALA A 548 -6.84 -4.05 -8.15
N SER A 549 -5.54 -4.10 -8.45
CA SER A 549 -4.59 -4.91 -7.65
C SER A 549 -4.42 -4.40 -6.22
N PHE A 550 -4.17 -3.09 -6.04
CA PHE A 550 -3.87 -2.49 -4.74
C PHE A 550 -5.05 -2.59 -3.78
N TYR A 551 -6.25 -2.25 -4.26
CA TYR A 551 -7.45 -2.32 -3.44
C TYR A 551 -7.77 -3.77 -3.09
N THR A 552 -7.70 -4.71 -4.04
CA THR A 552 -7.98 -6.12 -3.72
C THR A 552 -7.06 -6.65 -2.63
N LYS A 553 -5.74 -6.47 -2.78
CA LYS A 553 -4.76 -6.99 -1.81
C LYS A 553 -4.85 -6.33 -0.44
N THR A 554 -5.25 -5.05 -0.41
CA THR A 554 -5.44 -4.31 0.84
C THR A 554 -6.73 -4.71 1.52
N LEU A 555 -7.85 -4.77 0.80
CA LEU A 555 -9.16 -5.18 1.33
C LEU A 555 -9.10 -6.60 1.90
N ILE A 556 -8.49 -7.56 1.19
CA ILE A 556 -8.24 -8.92 1.71
C ILE A 556 -7.50 -8.86 3.05
N SER A 557 -6.48 -7.99 3.16
CA SER A 557 -5.70 -7.85 4.40
C SER A 557 -6.47 -7.19 5.53
N LEU A 558 -7.47 -6.35 5.23
CA LEU A 558 -8.29 -5.67 6.22
C LEU A 558 -9.46 -6.55 6.69
N THR A 559 -10.02 -7.39 5.81
CA THR A 559 -11.17 -8.25 6.11
C THR A 559 -10.78 -9.66 6.57
N GLY A 560 -9.53 -10.09 6.37
CA GLY A 560 -9.08 -11.44 6.72
C GLY A 560 -9.57 -12.54 5.76
N GLU A 561 -10.22 -12.17 4.65
CA GLU A 561 -10.82 -13.10 3.69
C GLU A 561 -9.82 -13.59 2.64
N THR A 562 -8.91 -14.51 3.00
CA THR A 562 -8.07 -15.20 1.99
C THR A 562 -8.71 -16.52 1.55
N LYS A 563 -8.65 -16.86 0.25
CA LYS A 563 -8.67 -18.28 -0.16
C LYS A 563 -7.37 -18.91 0.32
N THR A 564 -7.44 -19.92 1.19
CA THR A 564 -6.30 -20.73 1.59
C THR A 564 -5.81 -21.59 0.42
N ALA A 565 -5.07 -20.99 -0.51
CA ALA A 565 -4.18 -21.76 -1.37
C ALA A 565 -2.90 -22.01 -0.58
N THR A 566 -2.91 -23.06 0.27
CA THR A 566 -1.68 -23.59 0.84
C THR A 566 -0.78 -24.05 -0.30
N PRO A 567 0.43 -23.46 -0.49
CA PRO A 567 1.43 -24.09 -1.33
C PRO A 567 1.80 -25.40 -0.65
N LYS A 568 1.57 -26.54 -1.31
CA LYS A 568 2.26 -27.78 -0.93
C LYS A 568 3.74 -27.57 -1.20
N VAL A 569 4.47 -27.12 -0.19
CA VAL A 569 5.93 -27.20 -0.18
C VAL A 569 6.25 -28.66 0.10
N GLU A 570 6.69 -29.40 -0.92
CA GLU A 570 7.32 -30.70 -0.70
C GLU A 570 8.51 -30.49 0.23
N LYS A 571 8.47 -31.16 1.39
CA LYS A 571 9.62 -31.24 2.29
C LYS A 571 10.68 -32.07 1.58
N ASN A 572 11.71 -31.44 1.03
CA ASN A 572 12.97 -32.12 0.83
C ASN A 572 13.71 -32.13 2.17
N GLU A 573 13.76 -33.32 2.78
CA GLU A 573 14.64 -33.62 3.90
C GLU A 573 16.07 -33.77 3.36
N GLU A 574 16.83 -32.68 3.34
CA GLU A 574 18.29 -32.75 3.44
C GLU A 574 18.74 -31.83 4.57
N SER A 575 19.21 -32.47 5.63
CA SER A 575 19.69 -31.86 6.87
C SER A 575 21.05 -31.21 6.66
N ALA A 576 21.07 -29.88 6.53
CA ALA A 576 22.29 -29.11 6.77
C ALA A 576 22.49 -28.95 8.30
N GLN A 577 23.62 -29.45 8.79
CA GLN A 577 24.04 -29.37 10.20
C GLN A 577 24.00 -27.93 10.71
N GLN A 578 23.18 -27.70 11.75
CA GLN A 578 23.20 -26.49 12.55
C GLN A 578 24.32 -26.61 13.59
N THR A 579 25.22 -25.63 13.65
CA THR A 579 26.03 -25.36 14.86
C THR A 579 25.19 -24.52 15.82
N PRO A 580 24.84 -25.01 17.02
CA PRO A 580 24.20 -24.19 18.03
C PRO A 580 25.23 -23.20 18.61
N LEU A 581 24.83 -21.94 18.79
CA LEU A 581 25.53 -21.02 19.66
C LEU A 581 25.35 -21.50 21.12
N GLU A 582 26.45 -21.90 21.77
CA GLU A 582 26.49 -22.29 23.18
C GLU A 582 26.23 -21.06 24.08
N ALA A 583 25.00 -20.97 24.59
CA ALA A 583 24.65 -20.11 25.73
C ALA A 583 23.46 -20.76 26.45
N GLY A 584 23.71 -21.79 27.27
CA GLY A 584 22.62 -22.56 27.90
C GLY A 584 22.89 -23.13 29.28
N GLU A 585 24.13 -23.41 29.67
CA GLU A 585 24.37 -24.14 30.93
C GLU A 585 24.50 -23.22 32.16
N ASP A 586 25.00 -21.99 31.98
CA ASP A 586 25.29 -21.07 33.09
C ASP A 586 24.02 -20.50 33.76
N TYR A 587 22.89 -20.45 33.04
CA TYR A 587 21.63 -19.92 33.55
C TYR A 587 20.88 -20.93 34.42
N ILE A 588 20.91 -22.22 34.06
CA ILE A 588 20.22 -23.28 34.79
C ILE A 588 20.84 -23.44 36.18
N ILE A 589 22.18 -23.41 36.26
CA ILE A 589 22.90 -23.53 37.53
C ILE A 589 22.61 -22.34 38.45
N LYS A 590 22.60 -21.10 37.93
CA LYS A 590 22.24 -19.91 38.70
C LYS A 590 20.80 -19.95 39.23
N TYR A 591 19.87 -20.50 38.44
CA TYR A 591 18.47 -20.62 38.85
C TYR A 591 18.27 -21.67 39.95
N ILE A 592 18.95 -22.81 39.85
CA ILE A 592 18.94 -23.86 40.89
C ILE A 592 19.53 -23.31 42.20
N LEU A 593 20.62 -22.55 42.13
CA LEU A 593 21.25 -21.93 43.31
C LEU A 593 20.32 -20.89 43.98
N LEU A 594 19.58 -20.10 43.20
CA LEU A 594 18.63 -19.12 43.73
C LEU A 594 17.47 -19.81 44.47
N ILE A 595 16.91 -20.88 43.89
CA ILE A 595 15.85 -21.68 44.54
C ILE A 595 16.37 -22.30 45.84
N ALA A 596 17.57 -22.87 45.83
CA ALA A 596 18.19 -23.44 47.03
C ALA A 596 18.38 -22.38 48.13
N LEU A 597 18.81 -21.16 47.77
CA LEU A 597 18.98 -20.04 48.71
C LEU A 597 17.64 -19.64 49.36
N VAL A 598 16.58 -19.50 48.56
CA VAL A 598 15.24 -19.10 49.06
C VAL A 598 14.68 -20.16 50.01
N VAL A 599 14.84 -21.45 49.69
CA VAL A 599 14.44 -22.55 50.55
C VAL A 599 15.22 -22.53 51.87
N MET A 600 16.55 -22.30 51.82
CA MET A 600 17.39 -22.28 53.01
C MET A 600 17.03 -21.11 53.95
N VAL A 601 16.81 -19.91 53.40
CA VAL A 601 16.34 -18.74 54.17
C VAL A 601 14.97 -19.00 54.79
N GLY A 602 14.04 -19.61 54.04
CA GLY A 602 12.72 -19.98 54.56
C GLY A 602 12.78 -20.94 55.76
N VAL A 603 13.67 -21.94 55.72
CA VAL A 603 13.89 -22.89 56.83
C VAL A 603 14.50 -22.18 58.05
N ILE A 604 15.45 -21.27 57.84
CA ILE A 604 16.07 -20.50 58.93
C ILE A 604 15.03 -19.62 59.62
N VAL A 605 14.22 -18.88 58.85
CA VAL A 605 13.16 -18.02 59.39
C VAL A 605 12.13 -18.85 60.16
N PHE A 606 11.75 -20.02 59.65
CA PHE A 606 10.85 -20.95 60.35
C PHE A 606 11.41 -21.38 61.71
N TYR A 607 12.69 -21.75 61.77
CA TYR A 607 13.34 -22.14 63.03
C TYR A 607 13.47 -20.97 64.01
N VAL A 608 13.78 -19.77 63.52
CA VAL A 608 13.86 -18.55 64.34
C VAL A 608 12.49 -18.22 64.94
N ILE A 609 11.43 -18.28 64.15
CA ILE A 609 10.05 -18.07 64.61
C ILE A 609 9.67 -19.14 65.65
N LYS A 610 10.01 -20.41 65.41
CA LYS A 610 9.75 -21.51 66.36
C LYS A 610 10.48 -21.31 67.69
N ILE A 611 11.74 -20.85 67.66
CA ILE A 611 12.53 -20.54 68.88
C ILE A 611 11.93 -19.34 69.64
N LEU A 612 11.50 -18.30 68.91
CA LEU A 612 10.87 -17.11 69.50
C LEU A 612 9.53 -17.44 70.16
N LEU A 613 8.73 -18.31 69.55
CA LEU A 613 7.45 -18.76 70.11
C LEU A 613 7.64 -19.68 71.33
N CYS A 614 8.62 -20.59 71.31
CA CYS A 614 8.96 -21.43 72.47
C CYS A 614 9.41 -20.60 73.70
N ARG A 615 10.08 -19.46 73.49
CA ARG A 615 10.48 -18.56 74.59
C ARG A 615 9.32 -17.78 75.22
N ARG A 616 8.17 -17.68 74.54
CA ARG A 616 6.97 -16.97 75.05
C ARG A 616 5.97 -17.87 75.76
N GLY A 617 6.24 -19.17 75.91
CA GLY A 617 5.33 -20.11 76.56
C GLY A 617 4.04 -20.39 75.77
N GLU A 618 3.97 -19.96 74.51
CA GLU A 618 2.86 -20.26 73.62
C GLU A 618 3.19 -21.52 72.82
N THR A 619 2.57 -22.64 73.19
CA THR A 619 2.64 -23.89 72.42
C THR A 619 1.87 -23.73 71.11
N LEU A 620 2.54 -24.04 69.99
CA LEU A 620 2.04 -23.98 68.61
C LEU A 620 1.11 -25.15 68.25
#